data_AF-A0A7K1YFA4-F1
#
_entry.id   AF-A0A7K1YFA4-F1
#
_cell.length_a   1.000
_cell.length_b   1.000
_cell.length_c   1.000
_cell.angle_alpha   90.00
_cell.angle_beta   90.00
_cell.angle_gamma   90.00
#
_symmetry.space_group_name_H-M   'P 1'
#
loop_
_entity.id
_entity.type
_entity.pdbx_description
1 polymer ?
#
loop_
_entity_poly.entity_id
_entity_poly.type
_entity_poly.pdbx_seq_one_letter_code
_entity_poly.pdbx_strand_id
1 'polypeptide(L)'
;MKINYIIYFLVACIFLVNACKKETVPVKTIDYKKAEIELIDSMGRLLPGLWLMKKVDVKPFPSSTNEINIYKDTTLTDLAILTISYINSNTIPATVKNDVFGNIRFKNKTYPVGFTMGANYQRISQKGGGQVFALFEYRFPSGTSHITEPEENYLSNLTLIGNNYEMEVSKDGKSMVWKGLNRAIKEIRFEKM
;
A
#
# COMPACT_ATOMS: atom_id res chain seq x y z
N MET A 1 19.89 19.74 74.47
CA MET A 1 18.83 20.21 73.54
C MET A 1 19.17 19.78 72.11
N LYS A 2 18.77 18.58 71.69
CA LYS A 2 19.05 17.99 70.36
C LYS A 2 17.78 17.38 69.76
N ILE A 3 16.67 18.14 69.75
CA ILE A 3 15.34 17.64 69.29
C ILE A 3 14.77 18.48 68.14
N ASN A 4 15.44 19.55 67.69
CA ASN A 4 14.89 20.44 66.64
C ASN A 4 15.34 20.15 65.20
N TYR A 5 16.28 19.22 64.94
CA TYR A 5 16.77 18.95 63.58
C TYR A 5 16.05 17.79 62.86
N ILE A 6 15.33 16.93 63.59
CA ILE A 6 14.66 15.75 63.01
C ILE A 6 13.37 16.15 62.29
N ILE A 7 12.67 17.20 62.77
CA ILE A 7 11.39 17.65 62.19
C ILE A 7 11.60 18.32 60.82
N TYR A 8 12.66 19.09 60.63
CA TYR A 8 12.95 19.71 59.33
C TYR A 8 13.34 18.71 58.24
N PHE A 9 13.99 17.60 58.63
CA PHE A 9 14.36 16.55 57.68
C PHE A 9 13.14 15.72 57.23
N LEU A 10 12.15 15.55 58.12
CA LEU A 10 10.93 14.79 57.79
C LEU A 10 9.98 15.58 56.86
N VAL A 11 9.93 16.91 56.98
CA VAL A 11 9.08 17.75 56.13
C VAL A 11 9.63 17.88 54.70
N ALA A 12 10.97 17.86 54.53
CA ALA A 12 11.59 17.90 53.20
C ALA A 12 11.33 16.63 52.37
N CYS A 13 11.22 15.46 53.01
CA CYS A 13 10.93 14.20 52.32
C CYS A 13 9.49 14.10 51.79
N ILE A 14 8.53 14.80 52.40
CA ILE A 14 7.11 14.73 51.99
C ILE A 14 6.86 15.50 50.67
N PHE A 15 7.67 16.53 50.36
CA PHE A 15 7.53 17.29 49.11
C PHE A 15 8.12 16.57 47.88
N LEU A 16 9.01 15.60 48.05
CA LEU A 16 9.60 14.85 46.93
C LEU A 16 8.70 13.72 46.40
N VAL A 17 7.68 13.29 47.17
CA VAL A 17 6.77 12.21 46.74
C VAL A 17 5.61 12.69 45.86
N ASN A 18 5.33 14.00 45.85
CA ASN A 18 4.24 14.60 45.05
C ASN A 18 4.66 15.13 43.68
N ALA A 19 5.97 15.14 43.37
CA ALA A 19 6.48 15.62 42.07
C ALA A 19 6.39 14.57 40.95
N CYS A 20 5.94 13.35 41.25
CA CYS A 20 5.75 12.28 40.26
C CYS A 20 4.27 12.03 39.96
N LYS A 21 3.47 13.09 39.82
CA LYS A 21 2.23 12.96 39.04
C LYS A 21 2.66 12.83 37.58
N LYS A 22 2.80 11.58 37.11
CA LYS A 22 2.80 11.29 35.68
C LYS A 22 1.55 11.94 35.12
N GLU A 23 1.74 13.03 34.39
CA GLU A 23 0.71 13.59 33.54
C GLU A 23 0.32 12.46 32.59
N THR A 24 -0.81 11.82 32.87
CA THR A 24 -1.40 10.84 31.98
C THR A 24 -1.89 11.62 30.78
N VAL A 25 -0.98 11.84 29.83
CA VAL A 25 -1.35 12.30 28.49
C VAL A 25 -2.45 11.34 28.05
N PRO A 26 -3.67 11.82 27.79
CA PRO A 26 -4.75 10.94 27.37
C PRO A 26 -4.26 10.24 26.10
N VAL A 27 -4.11 8.92 26.18
CA VAL A 27 -3.85 8.10 25.00
C VAL A 27 -5.06 8.32 24.11
N LYS A 28 -4.89 9.14 23.06
CA LYS A 28 -5.94 9.39 22.09
C LYS A 28 -6.27 8.04 21.47
N THR A 29 -7.41 7.47 21.82
CA THR A 29 -7.91 6.23 21.20
C THR A 29 -8.18 6.55 19.74
N ILE A 30 -7.25 6.18 18.86
CA ILE A 30 -7.42 6.34 17.42
C ILE A 30 -8.41 5.26 16.96
N ASP A 31 -9.48 5.69 16.31
CA ASP A 31 -10.32 4.77 15.54
C ASP A 31 -9.59 4.41 14.25
N TYR A 32 -8.89 3.28 14.26
CA TYR A 32 -8.09 2.83 13.12
C TYR A 32 -8.92 2.51 11.89
N LYS A 33 -10.16 2.05 12.07
CA LYS A 33 -11.04 1.76 10.93
C LYS A 33 -11.45 3.05 10.22
N LYS A 34 -11.82 4.07 10.99
CA LYS A 34 -12.12 5.39 10.42
C LYS A 34 -10.90 5.99 9.74
N ALA A 35 -9.73 5.91 10.36
CA ALA A 35 -8.49 6.44 9.80
C ALA A 35 -8.04 5.69 8.52
N GLU A 36 -8.26 4.37 8.45
CA GLU A 36 -8.04 3.57 7.24
C GLU A 36 -8.96 4.04 6.11
N ILE A 37 -10.26 4.19 6.38
CA ILE A 37 -11.24 4.66 5.39
C ILE A 37 -10.87 6.05 4.86
N GLU A 38 -10.53 6.99 5.73
CA GLU A 38 -10.12 8.35 5.35
C GLU A 38 -8.85 8.35 4.49
N LEU A 39 -7.88 7.50 4.84
CA LEU A 39 -6.65 7.33 4.07
C LEU A 39 -6.96 6.78 2.67
N ILE A 40 -7.71 5.68 2.59
CA ILE A 40 -8.09 5.04 1.33
C ILE A 40 -8.91 5.99 0.44
N ASP A 41 -9.86 6.74 0.99
CA ASP A 41 -10.65 7.73 0.23
C ASP A 41 -9.76 8.87 -0.28
N SER A 42 -8.90 9.42 0.57
CA SER A 42 -7.99 10.50 0.18
C SER A 42 -7.04 10.09 -0.94
N MET A 43 -6.50 8.87 -0.86
CA MET A 43 -5.63 8.29 -1.86
C MET A 43 -6.41 7.93 -3.14
N GLY A 44 -7.59 7.35 -2.98
CA GLY A 44 -8.51 6.99 -4.04
C GLY A 44 -8.87 8.16 -4.95
N ARG A 45 -8.92 9.40 -4.43
CA ARG A 45 -9.14 10.61 -5.24
C ARG A 45 -7.96 10.99 -6.14
N LEU A 46 -6.74 10.57 -5.82
CA LEU A 46 -5.54 10.87 -6.61
C LEU A 46 -5.28 9.84 -7.72
N LEU A 47 -5.82 8.62 -7.55
CA LEU A 47 -5.59 7.46 -8.43
C LEU A 47 -6.22 7.55 -9.83
N PRO A 48 -7.41 8.15 -10.08
CA PRO A 48 -8.04 8.11 -11.39
C PRO A 48 -7.16 8.70 -12.49
N GLY A 49 -7.16 8.06 -13.66
CA GLY A 49 -6.42 8.51 -14.84
C GLY A 49 -5.60 7.40 -15.49
N LEU A 50 -4.72 7.81 -16.41
CA LEU A 50 -3.82 6.93 -17.13
C LEU A 50 -2.43 7.01 -16.51
N TRP A 51 -1.87 5.85 -16.22
CA TRP A 51 -0.57 5.71 -15.57
C TRP A 51 0.36 4.86 -16.43
N LEU A 52 1.45 5.45 -16.89
CA LEU A 52 2.51 4.72 -17.57
C LEU A 52 3.39 4.02 -16.53
N MET A 53 3.56 2.70 -16.65
CA MET A 53 4.55 1.94 -15.89
C MET A 53 5.95 2.25 -16.43
N LYS A 54 6.48 3.40 -16.01
CA LYS A 54 7.73 3.96 -16.51
C LYS A 54 8.92 3.05 -16.25
N LYS A 55 9.00 2.48 -15.03
CA LYS A 55 10.07 1.55 -14.62
C LYS A 55 9.50 0.41 -13.80
N VAL A 56 9.94 -0.81 -14.09
CA VAL A 56 9.61 -2.04 -13.35
C VAL A 56 10.91 -2.76 -13.03
N ASP A 57 11.32 -2.72 -11.77
CA ASP A 57 12.54 -3.36 -11.29
C ASP A 57 12.23 -4.79 -10.83
N VAL A 58 12.89 -5.77 -11.42
CA VAL A 58 12.57 -7.19 -11.29
C VAL A 58 13.82 -7.97 -10.84
N LYS A 59 13.63 -8.83 -9.84
CA LYS A 59 14.63 -9.81 -9.38
C LYS A 59 14.84 -10.91 -10.43
N PRO A 60 16.00 -11.58 -10.43
CA PRO A 60 16.18 -12.80 -11.20
C PRO A 60 15.15 -13.84 -10.80
N PHE A 61 14.65 -14.57 -11.80
CA PHE A 61 13.85 -15.76 -11.59
C PHE A 61 14.74 -17.01 -11.66
N PRO A 62 14.44 -18.05 -10.85
CA PRO A 62 15.14 -19.32 -10.97
C PRO A 62 14.95 -19.93 -12.36
N SER A 63 16.00 -20.60 -12.86
CA SER A 63 16.01 -21.24 -14.18
C SER A 63 14.93 -22.31 -14.35
N SER A 64 14.45 -22.91 -13.25
CA SER A 64 13.35 -23.87 -13.24
C SER A 64 11.96 -23.27 -13.46
N THR A 65 11.83 -21.93 -13.43
CA THR A 65 10.52 -21.27 -13.43
C THR A 65 10.06 -20.69 -14.76
N ASN A 66 10.93 -20.45 -15.77
CA ASN A 66 10.61 -19.32 -16.67
C ASN A 66 10.72 -19.50 -18.20
N GLU A 67 9.57 -19.27 -18.83
CA GLU A 67 9.37 -18.77 -20.20
C GLU A 67 9.76 -17.26 -20.37
N ILE A 68 9.99 -16.52 -19.27
CA ILE A 68 10.16 -15.05 -19.27
C ILE A 68 11.62 -14.58 -19.47
N ASN A 69 12.59 -15.49 -19.40
CA ASN A 69 14.02 -15.22 -19.67
C ASN A 69 14.69 -14.07 -18.86
N ILE A 70 14.26 -13.83 -17.61
CA ILE A 70 14.87 -12.84 -16.69
C ILE A 70 15.75 -13.56 -15.65
N TYR A 71 17.05 -13.70 -15.94
CA TYR A 71 18.01 -14.44 -15.08
C TYR A 71 18.90 -13.56 -14.20
N LYS A 72 18.74 -12.25 -14.29
CA LYS A 72 19.46 -11.25 -13.47
C LYS A 72 18.52 -10.10 -13.14
N ASP A 73 18.93 -9.28 -12.18
CA ASP A 73 18.23 -8.02 -11.89
C ASP A 73 18.05 -7.22 -13.19
N THR A 74 16.80 -6.87 -13.49
CA THR A 74 16.40 -6.26 -14.75
C THR A 74 15.40 -5.14 -14.50
N THR A 75 15.57 -4.03 -15.20
CA THR A 75 14.59 -2.94 -15.25
C THR A 75 13.88 -2.98 -16.59
N LEU A 76 12.57 -3.17 -16.58
CA LEU A 76 11.71 -2.99 -17.76
C LEU A 76 11.23 -1.55 -17.80
N THR A 77 11.27 -0.92 -18.97
CA THR A 77 10.84 0.48 -19.15
C THR A 77 9.60 0.57 -20.01
N ASP A 78 8.71 1.51 -19.68
CA ASP A 78 7.47 1.76 -20.43
C ASP A 78 6.66 0.48 -20.68
N LEU A 79 6.57 -0.36 -19.65
CA LEU A 79 6.10 -1.74 -19.76
C LEU A 79 4.63 -1.81 -20.21
N ALA A 80 3.76 -1.08 -19.52
CA ALA A 80 2.31 -1.12 -19.71
C ALA A 80 1.68 0.20 -19.27
N ILE A 81 0.41 0.40 -19.65
CA ILE A 81 -0.39 1.53 -19.20
C ILE A 81 -1.54 1.02 -18.34
N LEU A 82 -1.65 1.53 -17.13
CA LEU A 82 -2.72 1.25 -16.19
C LEU A 82 -3.73 2.40 -16.23
N THR A 83 -4.95 2.11 -16.68
CA THR A 83 -6.07 3.04 -16.60
C THR A 83 -6.86 2.73 -15.35
N ILE A 84 -7.01 3.72 -14.47
CA ILE A 84 -7.70 3.58 -13.19
C ILE A 84 -9.00 4.37 -13.19
N SER A 85 -10.08 3.69 -12.81
CA SER A 85 -11.37 4.24 -12.43
C SER A 85 -11.59 3.95 -10.95
N TYR A 86 -11.61 5.00 -10.13
CA TYR A 86 -11.93 4.87 -8.71
C TYR A 86 -13.44 4.91 -8.50
N ILE A 87 -13.97 3.96 -7.73
CA ILE A 87 -15.36 3.97 -7.29
C ILE A 87 -15.33 4.10 -5.78
N ASN A 88 -16.08 5.07 -5.23
CA ASN A 88 -16.11 5.32 -3.80
C ASN A 88 -16.59 4.05 -3.06
N SER A 89 -15.83 3.60 -2.06
CA SER A 89 -16.13 2.39 -1.28
C SER A 89 -17.52 2.38 -0.64
N ASN A 90 -18.11 3.55 -0.37
CA ASN A 90 -19.48 3.68 0.17
C ASN A 90 -20.59 3.36 -0.85
N THR A 91 -20.27 3.29 -2.14
CA THR A 91 -21.22 3.04 -3.23
C THR A 91 -21.15 1.61 -3.76
N ILE A 92 -20.22 0.81 -3.27
CA ILE A 92 -19.95 -0.54 -3.73
C ILE A 92 -20.65 -1.53 -2.78
N PRO A 93 -21.50 -2.45 -3.29
CA PRO A 93 -22.07 -3.50 -2.47
C PRO A 93 -20.97 -4.30 -1.76
N ALA A 94 -21.18 -4.69 -0.50
CA ALA A 94 -20.19 -5.44 0.32
C ALA A 94 -19.70 -6.76 -0.33
N THR A 95 -20.36 -7.23 -1.38
CA THR A 95 -20.00 -8.41 -2.18
C THR A 95 -18.88 -8.14 -3.19
N VAL A 96 -18.60 -6.88 -3.52
CA VAL A 96 -17.57 -6.49 -4.48
C VAL A 96 -16.29 -6.16 -3.73
N LYS A 97 -15.30 -7.05 -3.83
CA LYS A 97 -14.07 -7.04 -3.01
C LYS A 97 -13.06 -5.92 -3.31
N ASN A 98 -13.30 -5.05 -4.29
CA ASN A 98 -12.28 -4.08 -4.75
C ASN A 98 -12.71 -2.64 -4.60
N ASP A 99 -11.77 -1.82 -4.16
CA ASP A 99 -11.93 -0.37 -4.05
C ASP A 99 -11.61 0.34 -5.38
N VAL A 100 -10.87 -0.33 -6.27
CA VAL A 100 -10.40 0.26 -7.54
C VAL A 100 -10.59 -0.70 -8.70
N PHE A 101 -11.05 -0.15 -9.83
CA PHE A 101 -11.22 -0.87 -11.09
C PHE A 101 -10.44 -0.19 -12.20
N GLY A 102 -10.14 -0.94 -13.25
CA GLY A 102 -9.37 -0.39 -14.34
C GLY A 102 -9.08 -1.38 -15.44
N ASN A 103 -8.15 -0.98 -16.30
CA ASN A 103 -7.61 -1.84 -17.33
C ASN A 103 -6.09 -1.68 -17.37
N ILE A 104 -5.38 -2.78 -17.60
CA ILE A 104 -3.97 -2.74 -17.96
C ILE A 104 -3.84 -2.98 -19.46
N ARG A 105 -3.16 -2.08 -20.16
CA ARG A 105 -2.82 -2.22 -21.57
C ARG A 105 -1.35 -2.60 -21.69
N PHE A 106 -1.10 -3.80 -22.18
CA PHE A 106 0.24 -4.33 -22.47
C PHE A 106 0.33 -4.65 -23.95
N LYS A 107 1.30 -4.04 -24.65
CA LYS A 107 1.37 -4.05 -26.12
C LYS A 107 0.04 -3.59 -26.75
N ASN A 108 -0.58 -4.43 -27.58
CA ASN A 108 -1.86 -4.19 -28.25
C ASN A 108 -3.05 -4.87 -27.54
N LYS A 109 -2.86 -5.40 -26.32
CA LYS A 109 -3.90 -6.09 -25.55
C LYS A 109 -4.29 -5.29 -24.31
N THR A 110 -5.56 -5.39 -23.94
CA THR A 110 -6.13 -4.69 -22.78
C THR A 110 -6.86 -5.70 -21.93
N TYR A 111 -6.52 -5.74 -20.63
CA TYR A 111 -7.08 -6.69 -19.67
C TYR A 111 -7.77 -5.94 -18.53
N PRO A 112 -8.97 -6.37 -18.11
CA PRO A 112 -9.64 -5.79 -16.96
C PRO A 112 -8.86 -6.16 -15.69
N VAL A 113 -8.64 -5.16 -14.85
CA VAL A 113 -7.92 -5.32 -13.57
C VAL A 113 -8.62 -4.58 -12.46
N GLY A 114 -8.27 -4.91 -11.23
CA GLY A 114 -8.65 -4.11 -10.07
C GLY A 114 -7.75 -4.41 -8.89
N PHE A 115 -7.90 -3.62 -7.84
CA PHE A 115 -7.22 -3.87 -6.59
C PHE A 115 -8.02 -3.45 -5.36
N THR A 116 -7.84 -4.23 -4.30
CA THR A 116 -8.32 -3.93 -2.94
C THR A 116 -7.21 -3.21 -2.19
N MET A 117 -7.54 -2.09 -1.55
CA MET A 117 -6.63 -1.31 -0.73
C MET A 117 -6.85 -1.59 0.76
N GLY A 118 -5.78 -1.56 1.55
CA GLY A 118 -5.88 -1.70 3.01
C GLY A 118 -4.74 -1.00 3.73
N ALA A 119 -4.97 -0.53 4.94
CA ALA A 119 -3.96 0.10 5.79
C ALA A 119 -4.02 -0.41 7.23
N ASN A 120 -2.89 -0.93 7.73
CA ASN A 120 -2.80 -1.39 9.12
C ASN A 120 -2.36 -0.25 10.08
N TYR A 121 -2.42 -0.56 11.38
CA TYR A 121 -1.99 0.35 12.47
C TYR A 121 -0.65 1.05 12.22
N GLN A 122 0.36 0.31 11.72
CA GLN A 122 1.70 0.85 11.51
C GLN A 122 1.69 1.99 10.47
N ARG A 123 0.90 1.87 9.42
CA ARG A 123 0.78 2.90 8.38
C ARG A 123 0.04 4.12 8.88
N ILE A 124 -1.04 3.90 9.62
CA ILE A 124 -1.90 4.97 10.15
C ILE A 124 -1.15 5.77 11.24
N SER A 125 -0.48 5.08 12.17
CA SER A 125 0.07 5.72 13.37
C SER A 125 1.55 6.04 13.27
N GLN A 126 2.33 5.18 12.61
CA GLN A 126 3.78 5.32 12.54
C GLN A 126 4.25 5.90 11.20
N LYS A 127 3.35 6.05 10.22
CA LYS A 127 3.63 6.57 8.86
C LYS A 127 4.83 5.87 8.19
N GLY A 128 5.08 4.61 8.54
CA GLY A 128 6.18 3.81 7.99
C GLY A 128 5.74 3.02 6.75
N GLY A 129 6.59 3.00 5.72
CA GLY A 129 6.35 2.26 4.47
C GLY A 129 5.37 2.95 3.51
N GLY A 130 4.92 2.22 2.48
CA GLY A 130 3.88 2.72 1.57
C GLY A 130 2.56 3.02 2.29
N GLN A 131 1.75 3.93 1.75
CA GLN A 131 0.51 4.42 2.36
C GLN A 131 -0.52 3.30 2.57
N VAL A 132 -0.68 2.42 1.58
CA VAL A 132 -1.62 1.28 1.63
C VAL A 132 -0.98 0.02 1.04
N PHE A 133 -1.55 -1.13 1.36
CA PHE A 133 -1.35 -2.35 0.59
C PHE A 133 -2.38 -2.42 -0.54
N ALA A 134 -1.99 -2.93 -1.70
CA ALA A 134 -2.87 -3.15 -2.84
C ALA A 134 -2.69 -4.57 -3.38
N LEU A 135 -3.75 -5.37 -3.37
CA LEU A 135 -3.79 -6.67 -4.06
C LEU A 135 -4.23 -6.47 -5.51
N PHE A 136 -3.32 -6.61 -6.46
CA PHE A 136 -3.58 -6.35 -7.88
C PHE A 136 -3.94 -7.62 -8.64
N GLU A 137 -5.12 -7.66 -9.27
CA GLU A 137 -5.69 -8.87 -9.87
C GLU A 137 -6.39 -8.60 -11.21
N TYR A 138 -6.50 -9.64 -12.04
CA TYR A 138 -7.43 -9.63 -13.17
C TYR A 138 -8.89 -9.62 -12.71
N ARG A 139 -9.74 -8.98 -13.52
CA ARG A 139 -11.17 -8.82 -13.25
C ARG A 139 -12.04 -9.15 -14.46
N PHE A 140 -11.83 -10.34 -15.02
CA PHE A 140 -12.74 -10.86 -16.04
C PHE A 140 -14.15 -11.02 -15.47
N PRO A 141 -15.20 -10.71 -16.26
CA PRO A 141 -16.59 -10.87 -15.81
C PRO A 141 -16.87 -12.29 -15.31
N SER A 142 -17.68 -12.42 -14.26
CA SER A 142 -18.07 -13.75 -13.77
C SER A 142 -18.85 -14.50 -14.85
N GLY A 143 -18.51 -15.77 -15.06
CA GLY A 143 -19.16 -16.62 -16.07
C GLY A 143 -18.62 -16.50 -17.49
N THR A 144 -17.64 -15.62 -17.75
CA THR A 144 -16.89 -15.67 -19.01
C THR A 144 -15.74 -16.67 -18.90
N SER A 145 -15.72 -17.67 -19.78
CA SER A 145 -14.48 -18.38 -20.11
C SER A 145 -13.73 -17.53 -21.13
N HIS A 146 -12.46 -17.24 -20.87
CA HIS A 146 -11.56 -16.66 -21.86
C HIS A 146 -10.34 -17.56 -22.04
N ILE A 147 -9.77 -17.52 -23.24
CA ILE A 147 -8.52 -18.22 -23.53
C ILE A 147 -7.40 -17.32 -23.06
N THR A 148 -6.52 -17.83 -22.20
CA THR A 148 -5.33 -17.11 -21.76
C THR A 148 -4.43 -16.82 -22.95
N GLU A 149 -4.17 -15.54 -23.19
CA GLU A 149 -3.29 -15.09 -24.26
C GLU A 149 -1.82 -15.05 -23.79
N PRO A 150 -0.84 -15.11 -24.71
CA PRO A 150 0.58 -15.02 -24.34
C PRO A 150 0.94 -13.77 -23.55
N GLU A 151 0.34 -12.62 -23.88
CA GLU A 151 0.50 -11.36 -23.15
C GLU A 151 -0.02 -11.46 -21.71
N GLU A 152 -1.19 -12.06 -21.50
CA GLU A 152 -1.76 -12.30 -20.18
C GLU A 152 -0.86 -13.21 -19.34
N ASN A 153 -0.39 -14.31 -19.94
CA ASN A 153 0.52 -15.26 -19.31
C ASN A 153 1.84 -14.60 -18.93
N TYR A 154 2.39 -13.75 -19.80
CA TYR A 154 3.61 -12.98 -19.51
C TYR A 154 3.46 -12.10 -18.27
N LEU A 155 2.37 -11.33 -18.16
CA LEU A 155 2.13 -10.45 -17.01
C LEU A 155 1.93 -11.25 -15.70
N SER A 156 1.27 -12.40 -15.77
CA SER A 156 1.11 -13.33 -14.63
C SER A 156 2.44 -13.93 -14.20
N ASN A 157 3.22 -14.45 -15.15
CA ASN A 157 4.52 -15.06 -14.89
C ASN A 157 5.53 -14.03 -14.36
N LEU A 158 5.44 -12.77 -14.82
CA LEU A 158 6.22 -11.66 -14.28
C LEU A 158 5.87 -11.37 -12.80
N THR A 159 4.83 -12.00 -12.26
CA THR A 159 4.25 -11.75 -10.94
C THR A 159 3.70 -10.32 -10.80
N LEU A 160 3.38 -9.68 -11.92
CA LEU A 160 2.77 -8.35 -11.92
C LEU A 160 1.34 -8.44 -11.37
N ILE A 161 0.56 -9.36 -11.94
CA ILE A 161 -0.82 -9.64 -11.55
C ILE A 161 -0.86 -10.77 -10.51
N GLY A 162 -1.89 -10.77 -9.66
CA GLY A 162 -2.10 -11.74 -8.59
C GLY A 162 -1.20 -11.52 -7.36
N ASN A 163 -0.72 -10.28 -7.15
CA ASN A 163 0.28 -9.98 -6.12
C ASN A 163 -0.07 -8.74 -5.29
N ASN A 164 0.57 -8.65 -4.11
CA ASN A 164 0.41 -7.56 -3.16
C ASN A 164 1.56 -6.56 -3.26
N TYR A 165 1.22 -5.29 -3.24
CA TYR A 165 2.15 -4.18 -3.29
C TYR A 165 1.94 -3.21 -2.14
N GLU A 166 3.01 -2.61 -1.65
CA GLU A 166 2.94 -1.35 -0.92
C GLU A 166 2.84 -0.20 -1.92
N MET A 167 1.77 0.56 -1.84
CA MET A 167 1.49 1.65 -2.77
C MET A 167 1.66 3.00 -2.08
N GLU A 168 2.30 3.93 -2.78
CA GLU A 168 2.42 5.33 -2.40
C GLU A 168 2.11 6.20 -3.61
N VAL A 169 1.26 7.21 -3.42
CA VAL A 169 0.96 8.22 -4.44
C VAL A 169 1.50 9.56 -3.96
N SER A 170 2.21 10.24 -4.85
CA SER A 170 2.71 11.59 -4.61
C SER A 170 1.58 12.56 -4.26
N LYS A 171 1.90 13.59 -3.47
CA LYS A 171 0.91 14.57 -3.00
C LYS A 171 0.24 15.35 -4.13
N ASP A 172 0.93 15.54 -5.26
CA ASP A 172 0.39 16.18 -6.45
C ASP A 172 -0.35 15.21 -7.39
N GLY A 173 -0.37 13.92 -7.04
CA GLY A 173 -1.04 12.88 -7.81
C GLY A 173 -0.42 12.62 -9.19
N LYS A 174 0.85 13.00 -9.42
CA LYS A 174 1.52 12.84 -10.73
C LYS A 174 2.40 11.61 -10.85
N SER A 175 2.89 11.11 -9.72
CA SER A 175 3.66 9.87 -9.62
C SER A 175 3.10 8.92 -8.58
N MET A 176 3.30 7.63 -8.82
CA MET A 176 2.89 6.56 -7.91
C MET A 176 3.97 5.49 -7.91
N VAL A 177 4.23 4.90 -6.75
CA VAL A 177 5.25 3.86 -6.58
C VAL A 177 4.62 2.65 -5.91
N TRP A 178 4.79 1.47 -6.50
CA TRP A 178 4.36 0.20 -5.95
C TRP A 178 5.59 -0.63 -5.61
N LYS A 179 5.77 -0.99 -4.33
CA LYS A 179 6.88 -1.83 -3.88
C LYS A 179 6.38 -3.25 -3.61
N GLY A 180 7.05 -4.23 -4.20
CA GLY A 180 6.68 -5.63 -4.01
C GLY A 180 7.07 -6.14 -2.63
N LEU A 181 6.17 -6.87 -1.97
CA LEU A 181 6.38 -7.46 -0.65
C LEU A 181 7.26 -8.72 -0.70
N ASN A 182 8.54 -8.53 -0.99
CA ASN A 182 9.50 -9.63 -1.20
C ASN A 182 9.10 -10.58 -2.36
N ARG A 183 8.50 -10.03 -3.41
CA ARG A 183 8.15 -10.73 -4.65
C ARG A 183 9.24 -10.54 -5.72
N ALA A 184 9.03 -11.09 -6.92
CA ALA A 184 9.97 -10.94 -8.02
C ALA A 184 10.06 -9.47 -8.47
N ILE A 185 8.93 -8.76 -8.56
CA ILE A 185 8.94 -7.31 -8.72
C ILE A 185 9.39 -6.65 -7.41
N LYS A 186 10.45 -5.84 -7.47
CA LYS A 186 10.95 -5.01 -6.36
C LYS A 186 10.15 -3.72 -6.27
N GLU A 187 10.01 -3.03 -7.39
CA GLU A 187 9.41 -1.71 -7.47
C GLU A 187 8.81 -1.46 -8.86
N ILE A 188 7.69 -0.76 -8.90
CA ILE A 188 7.08 -0.21 -10.10
C ILE A 188 6.94 1.29 -9.88
N ARG A 189 7.48 2.09 -10.81
CA ARG A 189 7.31 3.53 -10.85
C ARG A 189 6.35 3.90 -11.95
N PHE A 190 5.31 4.61 -11.58
CA PHE A 190 4.29 5.10 -12.48
C PHE A 190 4.39 6.61 -12.64
N GLU A 191 4.11 7.07 -13.86
CA GLU A 191 3.94 8.48 -14.19
C GLU A 191 2.57 8.68 -14.80
N LYS A 192 1.86 9.72 -14.35
CA LYS A 192 0.56 10.07 -14.89
C LYS A 192 0.72 10.71 -16.26
N MET A 193 -0.10 10.27 -17.22
CA MET A 193 -0.11 10.77 -18.60
C MET A 193 -1.03 11.96 -18.78
#